data_AF-A0A9E2F7I5-F1
#
_entry.id   AF-A0A9E2F7I5-F1
#
_cell.length_a   1.000
_cell.length_b   1.000
_cell.length_c   1.000
_cell.angle_alpha   90.00
_cell.angle_beta   90.00
_cell.angle_gamma   90.00
#
_symmetry.space_group_name_H-M   'P 1'
#
loop_
_entity.id
_entity.type
_entity.pdbx_description
1 polymer ?
#
loop_
_entity_poly.entity_id
_entity_poly.type
_entity_poly.pdbx_seq_one_letter_code
_entity_poly.pdbx_strand_id
1 'polypeptide(L)'
;MGTTVTCENCKKVYRYSSSEIGNIGTIWHPIWTVECPNCGAQITWEQNALDFFDKTSTPKGKNAYERAESSDIREYWIQEYVKDNHAKLGFSKLEGPFDVGPDFRGVYKGKKVIVENERDCQSFIQHKHHEDERFKKVSILIVLNPSEPPEEIKGKLPKTIIHIDIDDFVEWWRPKARAYAKTKKIQGIMDLIGGEFQKRFVRGCGDKDRDMSTCPECDLCPYFGEGTAYEASTLFQEMALKFIALYKYPITSDDFKLSEIEPSEIDKFNFHFFPIAEQMVDNSNCCPYCKPNLEEGRYFLPDGSSLPFCIDGKGVIHNPDCPKIKRRYE
;
A
#
# COMPACT_ATOMS: atom_id res chain seq x y z
N MET A 1 5.03 -11.19 -12.00
CA MET A 1 5.80 -12.45 -12.20
C MET A 1 4.87 -13.61 -11.88
N GLY A 2 4.83 -14.66 -12.70
CA GLY A 2 3.97 -15.82 -12.48
C GLY A 2 4.70 -17.01 -11.83
N THR A 3 3.96 -17.95 -11.25
CA THR A 3 4.48 -19.16 -10.59
C THR A 3 4.12 -20.41 -11.39
N THR A 4 5.05 -21.37 -11.45
CA THR A 4 4.82 -22.67 -12.06
C THR A 4 4.51 -23.70 -10.98
N VAL A 5 3.38 -24.41 -11.09
CA VAL A 5 2.93 -25.41 -10.12
C VAL A 5 2.53 -26.70 -10.83
N THR A 6 2.86 -27.84 -10.24
CA THR A 6 2.44 -29.16 -10.71
C THR A 6 1.16 -29.58 -9.98
N CYS A 7 0.10 -29.91 -10.72
CA CYS A 7 -1.12 -30.45 -10.12
C CYS A 7 -0.90 -31.88 -9.67
N GLU A 8 -1.10 -32.17 -8.38
CA GLU A 8 -0.94 -33.52 -7.87
C GLU A 8 -1.98 -34.50 -8.39
N ASN A 9 -3.16 -34.02 -8.79
CA ASN A 9 -4.25 -34.87 -9.28
C ASN A 9 -4.01 -35.32 -10.74
N CYS A 10 -3.75 -34.38 -11.65
CA CYS A 10 -3.56 -34.70 -13.07
C CYS A 10 -2.08 -34.82 -13.51
N LYS A 11 -1.13 -34.59 -12.60
CA LYS A 11 0.33 -34.64 -12.82
C LYS A 11 0.85 -33.69 -13.92
N LYS A 12 0.06 -32.69 -14.32
CA LYS A 12 0.45 -31.68 -15.33
C LYS A 12 1.01 -30.43 -14.65
N VAL A 13 1.93 -29.77 -15.35
CA VAL A 13 2.58 -28.53 -14.92
C VAL A 13 1.86 -27.35 -15.56
N TYR A 14 1.55 -26.34 -14.76
CA TYR A 14 0.88 -25.12 -15.19
C TYR A 14 1.65 -23.89 -14.72
N ARG A 15 1.56 -22.82 -15.50
CA ARG A 15 2.10 -21.51 -15.12
C ARG A 15 0.93 -20.56 -14.88
N TYR A 16 0.86 -20.00 -13.69
CA TYR A 16 -0.17 -19.07 -13.24
C TYR A 16 0.40 -17.66 -13.18
N SER A 17 -0.39 -16.68 -13.60
CA SER A 17 -0.14 -15.27 -13.34
C SER A 17 -0.41 -14.93 -11.87
N SER A 18 0.12 -13.81 -11.38
CA SER A 18 -0.08 -13.39 -9.98
C SER A 18 -1.55 -13.11 -9.63
N SER A 19 -2.38 -12.75 -10.60
CA SER A 19 -3.82 -12.53 -10.40
C SER A 19 -4.63 -13.82 -10.25
N GLU A 20 -4.09 -14.96 -10.68
CA GLU A 20 -4.75 -16.27 -10.56
C GLU A 20 -4.42 -16.97 -9.23
N ILE A 21 -3.46 -16.43 -8.47
CA ILE A 21 -2.95 -17.03 -7.24
C ILE A 21 -3.68 -16.39 -6.05
N GLY A 22 -4.48 -17.19 -5.35
CA GLY A 22 -5.06 -16.82 -4.06
C GLY A 22 -4.14 -17.16 -2.88
N ASN A 23 -4.46 -16.66 -1.70
CA ASN A 23 -3.83 -17.06 -0.44
C ASN A 23 -4.91 -17.36 0.60
N ILE A 24 -5.03 -18.63 1.00
CA ILE A 24 -5.98 -19.07 2.04
C ILE A 24 -5.33 -19.16 3.43
N GLY A 25 -4.02 -18.94 3.52
CA GLY A 25 -3.27 -18.90 4.77
C GLY A 25 -3.28 -17.52 5.42
N THR A 26 -2.27 -17.28 6.25
CA THR A 26 -1.99 -15.98 6.88
C THR A 26 -0.78 -15.33 6.22
N ILE A 27 -0.51 -14.05 6.51
CA ILE A 27 0.73 -13.41 6.03
C ILE A 27 2.02 -14.08 6.56
N TRP A 28 1.97 -14.78 7.71
CA TRP A 28 3.12 -15.49 8.27
C TRP A 28 3.28 -16.90 7.71
N HIS A 29 2.16 -17.57 7.45
CA HIS A 29 2.08 -18.91 6.90
C HIS A 29 1.16 -18.86 5.67
N PRO A 30 1.62 -18.31 4.54
CA PRO A 30 0.79 -18.24 3.35
C PRO A 30 0.58 -19.65 2.84
N ILE A 31 -0.67 -19.93 2.50
CA ILE A 31 -1.03 -21.15 1.79
C ILE A 31 -1.56 -20.65 0.47
N TRP A 32 -0.67 -20.62 -0.51
CA TRP A 32 -1.02 -20.16 -1.85
C TRP A 32 -1.92 -21.18 -2.50
N THR A 33 -2.92 -20.72 -3.23
CA THR A 33 -3.91 -21.57 -3.88
C THR A 33 -4.13 -21.18 -5.33
N VAL A 34 -4.33 -22.16 -6.19
CA VAL A 34 -4.80 -22.00 -7.57
C VAL A 34 -5.76 -23.13 -7.91
N GLU A 35 -6.66 -22.91 -8.86
CA GLU A 35 -7.51 -23.98 -9.41
C GLU A 35 -6.82 -24.61 -10.62
N CYS A 36 -6.72 -25.95 -10.66
CA CYS A 36 -6.14 -26.64 -11.80
C CYS A 36 -7.06 -26.53 -13.02
N PRO A 37 -6.61 -25.94 -14.16
CA PRO A 37 -7.49 -25.71 -15.31
C PRO A 37 -7.93 -26.99 -16.02
N ASN A 38 -7.32 -28.14 -15.72
CA ASN A 38 -7.67 -29.42 -16.34
C ASN A 38 -8.62 -30.28 -15.50
N CYS A 39 -8.62 -30.14 -14.18
CA CYS A 39 -9.42 -31.02 -13.31
C CYS A 39 -10.20 -30.29 -12.22
N GLY A 40 -10.11 -28.96 -12.12
CA GLY A 40 -10.78 -28.16 -11.09
C GLY A 40 -10.24 -28.37 -9.67
N ALA A 41 -9.24 -29.23 -9.48
CA ALA A 41 -8.67 -29.46 -8.16
C ALA A 41 -7.95 -28.20 -7.66
N GLN A 42 -8.21 -27.83 -6.42
CA GLN A 42 -7.50 -26.77 -5.72
C GLN A 42 -6.08 -27.26 -5.39
N ILE A 43 -5.07 -26.59 -5.94
CA ILE A 43 -3.67 -26.87 -5.66
C ILE A 43 -3.22 -25.90 -4.58
N THR A 44 -2.69 -26.41 -3.48
CA THR A 44 -2.13 -25.59 -2.40
C THR A 44 -0.63 -25.83 -2.29
N TRP A 45 0.12 -24.78 -1.95
CA TRP A 45 1.52 -24.93 -1.58
C TRP A 45 1.89 -23.91 -0.50
N GLU A 46 2.72 -24.37 0.43
CA GLU A 46 3.36 -23.50 1.39
C GLU A 46 4.62 -22.93 0.76
N GLN A 47 4.81 -21.63 0.92
CA GLN A 47 6.07 -20.98 0.69
C GLN A 47 6.36 -20.22 1.96
N ASN A 48 7.58 -20.27 2.50
CA ASN A 48 7.94 -19.38 3.60
C ASN A 48 7.80 -17.92 3.12
N ALA A 49 6.63 -17.29 3.32
CA ALA A 49 6.34 -15.90 2.91
C ALA A 49 7.43 -14.98 3.41
N LEU A 50 7.79 -15.20 4.66
CA LEU A 50 8.71 -14.40 5.43
C LEU A 50 10.10 -14.38 4.79
N ASP A 51 10.59 -15.53 4.35
CA ASP A 51 11.83 -15.64 3.59
C ASP A 51 11.73 -14.93 2.24
N PHE A 52 10.59 -14.96 1.57
CA PHE A 52 10.42 -14.25 0.29
C PHE A 52 10.40 -12.73 0.49
N PHE A 53 9.67 -12.22 1.47
CA PHE A 53 9.64 -10.79 1.82
C PHE A 53 11.01 -10.29 2.30
N ASP A 54 11.74 -11.08 3.09
CA ASP A 54 13.06 -10.71 3.61
C ASP A 54 14.20 -10.93 2.58
N LYS A 55 14.09 -11.90 1.67
CA LYS A 55 15.14 -12.18 0.65
C LYS A 55 14.97 -11.35 -0.63
N THR A 56 13.75 -10.97 -1.01
CA THR A 56 13.53 -10.10 -2.19
C THR A 56 14.11 -8.69 -2.03
N SER A 57 14.46 -8.26 -0.81
CA SER A 57 15.16 -6.99 -0.57
C SER A 57 16.64 -6.97 -0.98
N THR A 58 17.22 -8.09 -1.39
CA THR A 58 18.58 -8.14 -1.97
C THR A 58 18.53 -8.77 -3.36
N PRO A 59 18.07 -8.06 -4.39
CA PRO A 59 18.25 -8.53 -5.74
C PRO A 59 19.77 -8.63 -5.99
N LYS A 60 20.23 -9.80 -6.47
CA LYS A 60 21.46 -9.91 -7.27
C LYS A 60 21.23 -9.22 -8.63
N GLY A 61 20.87 -7.94 -8.58
CA GLY A 61 20.59 -7.10 -9.73
C GLY A 61 21.85 -6.39 -10.19
N LYS A 62 21.76 -5.78 -11.37
CA LYS A 62 22.71 -4.80 -11.86
C LYS A 62 23.08 -3.81 -10.75
N ASN A 63 24.35 -3.44 -10.66
CA ASN A 63 24.76 -2.42 -9.71
C ASN A 63 24.13 -1.05 -10.07
N ALA A 64 24.19 -0.07 -9.16
CA ALA A 64 23.51 1.21 -9.36
C ALA A 64 23.93 1.92 -10.66
N TYR A 65 25.21 1.83 -11.04
CA TYR A 65 25.74 2.40 -12.27
C TYR A 65 25.17 1.71 -13.51
N GLU A 66 25.25 0.38 -13.56
CA GLU A 66 24.72 -0.41 -14.67
C GLU A 66 23.22 -0.15 -14.89
N ARG A 67 22.47 0.10 -13.82
CA ARG A 67 21.05 0.47 -13.91
C ARG A 67 20.85 1.86 -14.50
N ALA A 68 21.63 2.84 -14.06
CA ALA A 68 21.58 4.20 -14.60
C ALA A 68 22.00 4.24 -16.08
N GLU A 69 23.09 3.58 -16.45
CA GLU A 69 23.58 3.47 -17.83
C GLU A 69 22.58 2.80 -18.77
N SER A 70 21.90 1.75 -18.30
CA SER A 70 20.90 1.03 -19.10
C SER A 70 19.49 1.62 -19.03
N SER A 71 19.34 2.83 -18.49
CA SER A 71 18.04 3.48 -18.31
C SER A 71 17.01 2.65 -17.50
N ASP A 72 17.47 1.69 -16.68
CA ASP A 72 16.64 0.83 -15.80
C ASP A 72 16.34 1.53 -14.46
N ILE A 73 15.91 2.78 -14.58
CA ILE A 73 15.58 3.71 -13.50
C ILE A 73 14.17 4.22 -13.75
N ARG A 74 13.39 4.31 -12.66
CA ARG A 74 12.05 4.93 -12.74
C ARG A 74 12.23 6.43 -12.98
N GLU A 75 11.48 6.96 -13.93
CA GLU A 75 11.48 8.38 -14.31
C GLU A 75 11.28 9.33 -13.12
N TYR A 76 10.48 8.93 -12.13
CA TYR A 76 10.36 9.58 -10.82
C TYR A 76 11.72 10.00 -10.22
N TRP A 77 12.73 9.13 -10.30
CA TRP A 77 14.06 9.44 -9.75
C TRP A 77 14.81 10.50 -10.55
N ILE A 78 14.58 10.56 -11.87
CA ILE A 78 15.16 11.57 -12.75
C ILE A 78 14.49 12.93 -12.46
N GLN A 79 13.16 12.96 -12.35
CA GLN A 79 12.40 14.15 -11.98
C GLN A 79 12.83 14.71 -10.62
N GLU A 80 12.95 13.86 -9.59
CA GLU A 80 13.42 14.28 -8.26
C GLU A 80 14.87 14.78 -8.29
N TYR A 81 15.75 14.14 -9.08
CA TYR A 81 17.13 14.62 -9.25
C TYR A 81 17.15 16.02 -9.87
N VAL A 82 16.39 16.23 -10.95
CA VAL A 82 16.31 17.52 -11.66
C VAL A 82 15.77 18.60 -10.73
N LYS A 83 14.74 18.30 -9.94
CA LYS A 83 14.17 19.23 -8.95
C LYS A 83 15.21 19.65 -7.91
N ASP A 84 15.89 18.69 -7.30
CA ASP A 84 16.87 18.92 -6.23
C ASP A 84 18.15 19.60 -6.75
N ASN A 85 18.53 19.35 -8.00
CA ASN A 85 19.81 19.77 -8.58
C ASN A 85 19.67 20.76 -9.74
N HIS A 86 18.51 21.40 -9.90
CA HIS A 86 18.22 22.27 -11.05
C HIS A 86 19.26 23.39 -11.27
N ALA A 87 19.84 23.92 -10.18
CA ALA A 87 20.91 24.91 -10.25
C ALA A 87 22.17 24.39 -10.95
N LYS A 88 22.58 23.14 -10.69
CA LYS A 88 23.71 22.48 -11.37
C LYS A 88 23.44 22.30 -12.87
N LEU A 89 22.17 22.07 -13.22
CA LEU A 89 21.70 21.94 -14.60
C LEU A 89 21.52 23.31 -15.30
N GLY A 90 21.84 24.42 -14.64
CA GLY A 90 21.82 25.77 -15.20
C GLY A 90 20.49 26.51 -15.08
N PHE A 91 19.53 25.98 -14.31
CA PHE A 91 18.28 26.67 -14.02
C PHE A 91 18.43 27.58 -12.80
N SER A 92 17.96 28.82 -12.93
CA SER A 92 17.89 29.77 -11.81
C SER A 92 16.61 29.62 -10.98
N LYS A 93 15.56 29.04 -11.58
CA LYS A 93 14.28 28.69 -10.97
C LYS A 93 13.71 27.49 -11.70
N LEU A 94 13.05 26.59 -10.97
CA LEU A 94 12.34 25.44 -11.52
C LEU A 94 11.07 25.17 -10.69
N GLU A 95 9.97 24.87 -11.38
CA GLU A 95 8.67 24.53 -10.83
C GLU A 95 8.22 23.20 -11.45
N GLY A 96 7.72 22.28 -10.61
CA GLY A 96 7.37 20.91 -10.97
C GLY A 96 7.95 19.88 -9.96
N PRO A 97 7.86 18.57 -10.24
CA PRO A 97 7.23 17.98 -11.43
C PRO A 97 5.71 18.22 -11.46
N PHE A 98 5.11 18.30 -12.65
CA PHE A 98 3.66 18.38 -12.84
C PHE A 98 3.08 17.01 -13.20
N ASP A 99 1.86 16.70 -12.73
CA ASP A 99 1.21 15.42 -13.03
C ASP A 99 0.67 15.30 -14.47
N VAL A 100 0.52 16.43 -15.18
CA VAL A 100 -0.07 16.48 -16.52
C VAL A 100 0.72 17.41 -17.44
N GLY A 101 1.10 16.88 -18.60
CA GLY A 101 1.84 17.61 -19.63
C GLY A 101 3.35 17.59 -19.34
N PRO A 102 4.10 18.61 -19.80
CA PRO A 102 5.53 18.66 -19.57
C PRO A 102 5.90 18.71 -18.10
N ASP A 103 6.97 18.02 -17.72
CA ASP A 103 7.34 17.83 -16.32
C ASP A 103 7.61 19.13 -15.56
N PHE A 104 8.31 20.09 -16.17
CA PHE A 104 8.73 21.32 -15.47
C PHE A 104 8.57 22.60 -16.27
N ARG A 105 8.54 23.71 -15.53
CA ARG A 105 8.73 25.07 -16.04
C ARG A 105 9.85 25.73 -15.27
N GLY A 106 10.71 26.46 -15.97
CA GLY A 106 11.89 27.04 -15.32
C GLY A 106 12.42 28.29 -15.99
N VAL A 107 13.52 28.80 -15.44
CA VAL A 107 14.29 29.91 -16.00
C VAL A 107 15.72 29.44 -16.28
N TYR A 108 16.02 29.17 -17.55
CA TYR A 108 17.33 28.72 -18.02
C TYR A 108 18.02 29.86 -18.78
N LYS A 109 19.22 30.26 -18.33
CA LYS A 109 19.97 31.40 -18.90
C LYS A 109 19.12 32.67 -19.09
N GLY A 110 18.29 32.98 -18.09
CA GLY A 110 17.40 34.15 -18.06
C GLY A 110 16.12 34.04 -18.91
N LYS A 111 15.90 32.92 -19.60
CA LYS A 111 14.69 32.69 -20.43
C LYS A 111 13.74 31.72 -19.75
N LYS A 112 12.44 32.01 -19.80
CA LYS A 112 11.40 31.05 -19.39
C LYS A 112 11.37 29.89 -20.37
N VAL A 113 11.41 28.66 -19.85
CA VAL A 113 11.45 27.43 -20.64
C VAL A 113 10.45 26.42 -20.09
N ILE A 114 9.97 25.56 -20.98
CA ILE A 114 9.23 24.34 -20.66
C ILE A 114 10.19 23.18 -20.85
N VAL A 115 10.22 22.28 -19.88
CA VAL A 115 11.20 21.21 -19.78
C VAL A 115 10.46 19.90 -19.67
N GLU A 116 10.97 18.90 -20.39
CA GLU A 116 10.57 17.50 -20.25
C GLU A 116 11.77 16.69 -19.78
N ASN A 117 11.55 15.71 -18.90
CA ASN A 117 12.56 14.73 -18.55
C ASN A 117 12.18 13.39 -19.15
N GLU A 118 13.17 12.69 -19.71
CA GLU A 118 12.99 11.35 -20.21
C GLU A 118 14.16 10.49 -19.80
N ARG A 119 14.01 9.16 -19.90
CA ARG A 119 15.13 8.25 -19.69
C ARG A 119 16.22 8.45 -20.74
N ASP A 120 15.79 8.60 -21.99
CA ASP A 120 16.63 8.85 -23.15
C ASP A 120 15.82 9.60 -24.24
N CYS A 121 16.52 10.07 -25.28
CA CYS A 121 15.87 10.78 -26.38
C CYS A 121 14.87 9.91 -27.14
N GLN A 122 15.05 8.58 -27.16
CA GLN A 122 14.17 7.68 -27.87
C GLN A 122 12.82 7.56 -27.15
N SER A 123 12.81 7.59 -25.82
CA SER A 123 11.61 7.53 -24.98
C SER A 123 10.65 8.68 -25.31
N PHE A 124 11.17 9.90 -25.49
CA PHE A 124 10.39 11.07 -25.94
C PHE A 124 9.63 10.81 -27.26
N ILE A 125 10.27 10.11 -28.20
CA ILE A 125 9.68 9.76 -29.49
C ILE A 125 8.66 8.63 -29.34
N GLN A 126 8.99 7.59 -28.57
CA GLN A 126 8.12 6.44 -28.33
C GLN A 126 6.82 6.82 -27.61
N HIS A 127 6.89 7.77 -26.67
CA HIS A 127 5.73 8.35 -26.00
C HIS A 127 4.93 9.32 -26.88
N LYS A 128 5.38 9.57 -28.12
CA LYS A 128 4.77 10.50 -29.10
C LYS A 128 4.69 11.95 -28.60
N HIS A 129 5.58 12.35 -27.68
CA HIS A 129 5.61 13.73 -27.19
C HIS A 129 5.92 14.73 -28.32
N HIS A 130 6.73 14.34 -29.30
CA HIS A 130 6.97 15.15 -30.50
C HIS A 130 5.72 15.40 -31.38
N GLU A 131 4.66 14.60 -31.24
CA GLU A 131 3.40 14.74 -31.99
C GLU A 131 2.31 15.47 -31.17
N ASP A 132 2.43 15.48 -29.83
CA ASP A 132 1.44 16.04 -28.93
C ASP A 132 1.58 17.58 -28.79
N GLU A 133 0.49 18.31 -29.02
CA GLU A 133 0.41 19.77 -28.91
C GLU A 133 0.89 20.33 -27.55
N ARG A 134 0.69 19.57 -26.46
CA ARG A 134 1.11 19.97 -25.11
C ARG A 134 2.63 20.05 -24.99
N PHE A 135 3.34 19.23 -25.76
CA PHE A 135 4.80 19.10 -25.71
C PHE A 135 5.52 19.86 -26.83
N LYS A 136 4.80 20.37 -27.85
CA LYS A 136 5.39 21.21 -28.92
C LYS A 136 6.14 22.45 -28.41
N LYS A 137 5.82 22.92 -27.21
CA LYS A 137 6.48 24.09 -26.57
C LYS A 137 7.67 23.71 -25.69
N VAL A 138 7.94 22.41 -25.50
CA VAL A 138 9.12 21.93 -24.76
C VAL A 138 10.36 22.47 -25.46
N SER A 139 11.16 23.23 -24.72
CA SER A 139 12.36 23.89 -25.23
C SER A 139 13.63 23.17 -24.82
N ILE A 140 13.57 22.40 -23.73
CA ILE A 140 14.68 21.64 -23.18
C ILE A 140 14.20 20.21 -22.89
N LEU A 141 14.94 19.22 -23.36
CA LEU A 141 14.80 17.82 -22.95
C LEU A 141 15.96 17.49 -22.01
N ILE A 142 15.67 16.98 -20.82
CA ILE A 142 16.69 16.48 -19.89
C ILE A 142 16.65 14.95 -19.93
N VAL A 143 17.81 14.31 -20.12
CA VAL A 143 17.92 12.85 -20.21
C VAL A 143 18.99 12.31 -19.30
N LEU A 144 18.76 11.11 -18.75
CA LEU A 144 19.78 10.39 -17.98
C LEU A 144 20.81 9.69 -18.87
N ASN A 145 20.37 9.17 -20.02
CA ASN A 145 21.27 8.46 -20.92
C ASN A 145 22.19 9.45 -21.68
N PRO A 146 23.53 9.28 -21.65
CA PRO A 146 24.48 10.15 -22.33
C PRO A 146 24.57 9.90 -23.83
N SER A 147 23.93 8.85 -24.36
CA SER A 147 24.02 8.49 -25.77
C SER A 147 23.45 9.60 -26.67
N GLU A 148 24.19 9.94 -27.72
CA GLU A 148 23.69 10.88 -28.72
C GLU A 148 22.44 10.32 -29.42
N PRO A 149 21.43 11.17 -29.69
CA PRO A 149 20.26 10.74 -30.44
C PRO A 149 20.65 10.36 -31.89
N PRO A 150 20.08 9.28 -32.46
CA PRO A 150 20.21 8.98 -33.88
C PRO A 150 19.81 10.17 -34.77
N GLU A 151 20.51 10.37 -35.89
CA GLU A 151 20.26 11.50 -36.83
C GLU A 151 18.80 11.59 -37.26
N GLU A 152 18.13 10.45 -37.45
CA GLU A 152 16.73 10.33 -37.84
C GLU A 152 15.74 10.96 -36.85
N ILE A 153 16.09 11.06 -35.56
CA ILE A 153 15.22 11.67 -34.54
C ILE A 153 15.64 13.08 -34.15
N LYS A 154 16.87 13.52 -34.47
CA LYS A 154 17.39 14.85 -34.05
C LYS A 154 16.44 16.00 -34.43
N GLY A 155 15.81 15.94 -35.60
CA GLY A 155 14.86 16.95 -36.06
C GLY A 155 13.52 16.98 -35.31
N LYS A 156 13.21 15.95 -34.52
CA LYS A 156 11.98 15.81 -33.72
C LYS A 156 12.17 16.15 -32.24
N LEU A 157 13.41 16.32 -31.79
CA LEU A 157 13.74 16.60 -30.40
C LEU A 157 13.77 18.11 -30.13
N PRO A 158 13.59 18.54 -28.87
CA PRO A 158 13.84 19.92 -28.47
C PRO A 158 15.27 20.36 -28.82
N LYS A 159 15.43 21.65 -29.13
CA LYS A 159 16.70 22.23 -29.58
C LYS A 159 17.84 22.12 -28.56
N THR A 160 17.50 22.00 -27.28
CA THR A 160 18.46 21.88 -26.20
C THR A 160 18.21 20.56 -25.50
N ILE A 161 19.25 19.74 -25.42
CA ILE A 161 19.26 18.49 -24.69
C ILE A 161 20.30 18.63 -23.58
N ILE A 162 19.89 18.37 -22.34
CA ILE A 162 20.78 18.35 -21.18
C ILE A 162 20.94 16.89 -20.77
N HIS A 163 22.15 16.38 -20.86
CA HIS A 163 22.48 15.05 -20.35
C HIS A 163 22.87 15.18 -18.88
N ILE A 164 22.21 14.41 -18.02
CA ILE A 164 22.57 14.27 -16.62
C ILE A 164 23.86 13.47 -16.55
N ASP A 165 24.81 13.94 -15.75
CA ASP A 165 26.01 13.19 -15.44
C ASP A 165 25.67 11.94 -14.62
N ILE A 166 26.03 10.75 -15.13
CA ILE A 166 25.65 9.47 -14.49
C ILE A 166 26.30 9.35 -13.11
N ASP A 167 27.56 9.79 -12.97
CA ASP A 167 28.29 9.66 -11.71
C ASP A 167 27.63 10.51 -10.61
N ASP A 168 27.35 11.79 -10.90
CA ASP A 168 26.63 12.70 -9.98
C ASP A 168 25.20 12.20 -9.69
N PHE A 169 24.49 11.67 -10.70
CA PHE A 169 23.17 11.08 -10.51
C PHE A 169 23.20 9.87 -9.57
N VAL A 170 24.12 8.93 -9.78
CA VAL A 170 24.22 7.70 -8.96
C VAL A 170 24.63 8.04 -7.53
N GLU A 171 25.56 8.97 -7.34
CA GLU A 171 25.97 9.45 -6.02
C GLU A 171 24.77 10.04 -5.25
N TRP A 172 23.94 10.85 -5.92
CA TRP A 172 22.72 11.42 -5.35
C TRP A 172 21.61 10.36 -5.13
N TRP A 173 21.40 9.47 -6.11
CA TRP A 173 20.27 8.54 -6.16
C TRP A 173 20.41 7.41 -5.15
N ARG A 174 21.60 6.83 -5.00
CA ARG A 174 21.81 5.63 -4.18
C ARG A 174 21.33 5.78 -2.72
N PRO A 175 21.71 6.83 -1.96
CA PRO A 175 21.22 7.00 -0.59
C PRO A 175 19.70 7.24 -0.53
N LYS A 176 19.14 8.01 -1.48
CA LYS A 176 17.69 8.30 -1.53
C LYS A 176 16.86 7.09 -1.90
N ALA A 177 17.29 6.31 -2.89
CA ALA A 177 16.65 5.06 -3.28
C ALA A 177 16.64 4.05 -2.14
N ARG A 178 17.74 3.97 -1.37
CA ARG A 178 17.81 3.14 -0.16
C ARG A 178 16.82 3.61 0.90
N ALA A 179 16.78 4.91 1.17
CA ALA A 179 15.82 5.49 2.13
C ALA A 179 14.36 5.28 1.69
N TYR A 180 14.06 5.46 0.41
CA TYR A 180 12.73 5.24 -0.14
C TYR A 180 12.32 3.77 -0.12
N ALA A 181 13.21 2.85 -0.50
CA ALA A 181 12.96 1.41 -0.40
C ALA A 181 12.67 1.00 1.06
N LYS A 182 13.40 1.58 2.01
CA LYS A 182 13.17 1.43 3.44
C LYS A 182 11.78 1.93 3.86
N THR A 183 11.39 3.14 3.45
CA THR A 183 10.04 3.68 3.73
C THR A 183 8.96 2.80 3.09
N LYS A 184 9.13 2.36 1.84
CA LYS A 184 8.18 1.48 1.16
C LYS A 184 8.12 0.08 1.77
N LYS A 185 9.22 -0.44 2.33
CA LYS A 185 9.21 -1.70 3.10
C LYS A 185 8.35 -1.55 4.35
N ILE A 186 8.53 -0.48 5.12
CA ILE A 186 7.72 -0.20 6.32
C ILE A 186 6.25 -0.03 5.93
N GLN A 187 5.96 0.73 4.87
CA GLN A 187 4.60 0.89 4.36
C GLN A 187 3.98 -0.46 3.97
N GLY A 188 4.69 -1.30 3.21
CA GLY A 188 4.18 -2.62 2.84
C GLY A 188 3.93 -3.53 4.04
N ILE A 189 4.75 -3.44 5.09
CA ILE A 189 4.52 -4.14 6.36
C ILE A 189 3.25 -3.60 7.05
N MET A 190 3.09 -2.28 7.11
CA MET A 190 1.89 -1.65 7.65
C MET A 190 0.63 -2.08 6.89
N ASP A 191 0.70 -2.11 5.56
CA ASP A 191 -0.42 -2.49 4.69
C ASP A 191 -0.81 -3.97 4.90
N LEU A 192 0.17 -4.85 5.10
CA LEU A 192 -0.06 -6.26 5.42
C LEU A 192 -0.72 -6.44 6.80
N ILE A 193 -0.18 -5.77 7.83
CA ILE A 193 -0.73 -5.83 9.19
C ILE A 193 -2.14 -5.23 9.24
N GLY A 194 -2.36 -4.10 8.56
CA GLY A 194 -3.67 -3.45 8.44
C GLY A 194 -4.69 -4.36 7.77
N GLY A 195 -4.31 -5.01 6.66
CA GLY A 195 -5.16 -6.01 5.99
C GLY A 195 -5.52 -7.16 6.92
N GLU A 196 -4.57 -7.67 7.69
CA GLU A 196 -4.81 -8.75 8.67
C GLU A 196 -5.72 -8.34 9.84
N PHE A 197 -5.65 -7.10 10.32
CA PHE A 197 -6.60 -6.58 11.30
C PHE A 197 -8.01 -6.49 10.70
N GLN A 198 -8.14 -5.95 9.49
CA GLN A 198 -9.42 -5.85 8.81
C GLN A 198 -10.03 -7.24 8.53
N LYS A 199 -9.23 -8.19 8.05
CA LYS A 199 -9.67 -9.56 7.77
C LYS A 199 -10.23 -10.24 9.03
N ARG A 200 -9.59 -10.05 10.18
CA ARG A 200 -10.08 -10.55 11.48
C ARG A 200 -11.39 -9.90 11.88
N PHE A 201 -11.48 -8.58 11.73
CA PHE A 201 -12.69 -7.83 12.04
C PHE A 201 -13.87 -8.31 11.18
N VAL A 202 -13.69 -8.40 9.85
CA VAL A 202 -14.72 -8.86 8.92
C VAL A 202 -15.14 -10.30 9.22
N ARG A 203 -14.21 -11.19 9.58
CA ARG A 203 -14.53 -12.59 9.93
C ARG A 203 -15.44 -12.71 11.16
N GLY A 204 -15.26 -11.82 12.15
CA GLY A 204 -16.08 -11.77 13.35
C GLY A 204 -17.36 -10.94 13.20
N CYS A 205 -17.52 -10.23 12.09
CA CYS A 205 -18.67 -9.35 11.87
C CYS A 205 -19.90 -10.16 11.41
N GLY A 206 -20.97 -10.12 12.22
CA GLY A 206 -22.27 -10.69 11.85
C GLY A 206 -22.98 -9.96 10.69
N ASP A 207 -22.60 -8.71 10.42
CA ASP A 207 -23.19 -7.85 9.39
C ASP A 207 -22.36 -7.82 8.08
N LYS A 208 -21.46 -8.79 7.87
CA LYS A 208 -20.58 -8.82 6.69
C LYS A 208 -21.32 -8.82 5.34
N ASP A 209 -22.57 -9.32 5.32
CA ASP A 209 -23.43 -9.42 4.14
C ASP A 209 -24.46 -8.27 4.05
N ARG A 210 -24.32 -7.25 4.92
CA ARG A 210 -25.22 -6.10 4.94
C ARG A 210 -25.05 -5.29 3.65
N ASP A 211 -26.18 -4.84 3.08
CA ASP A 211 -26.17 -3.90 1.97
C ASP A 211 -25.67 -2.53 2.44
N MET A 212 -24.43 -2.22 2.06
CA MET A 212 -23.72 -0.99 2.44
C MET A 212 -23.82 0.11 1.37
N SER A 213 -24.62 -0.08 0.32
CA SER A 213 -24.85 0.94 -0.74
C SER A 213 -25.40 2.27 -0.23
N THR A 214 -25.89 2.29 1.01
CA THR A 214 -26.47 3.46 1.67
C THR A 214 -25.52 4.13 2.68
N CYS A 215 -24.28 3.66 2.83
CA CYS A 215 -23.33 4.23 3.80
C CYS A 215 -22.71 5.55 3.28
N PRO A 216 -22.95 6.69 3.97
CA PRO A 216 -22.47 7.99 3.49
C PRO A 216 -20.97 8.23 3.73
N GLU A 217 -20.28 7.37 4.49
CA GLU A 217 -18.85 7.47 4.83
C GLU A 217 -18.10 6.14 4.56
N CYS A 218 -18.12 5.67 3.31
CA CYS A 218 -17.60 4.36 2.92
C CYS A 218 -16.11 4.15 3.21
N ASP A 219 -15.28 5.19 3.08
CA ASP A 219 -13.81 5.07 3.17
C ASP A 219 -13.30 4.86 4.61
N LEU A 220 -14.09 5.28 5.61
CA LEU A 220 -13.81 5.08 7.03
C LEU A 220 -14.50 3.83 7.58
N CYS A 221 -15.34 3.21 6.77
CA CYS A 221 -16.20 2.14 7.20
C CYS A 221 -15.40 0.83 7.25
N PRO A 222 -15.24 0.18 8.42
CA PRO A 222 -14.45 -1.04 8.55
C PRO A 222 -15.06 -2.25 7.82
N TYR A 223 -16.23 -2.07 7.21
CA TYR A 223 -16.95 -3.06 6.41
C TYR A 223 -16.59 -3.01 4.91
N PHE A 224 -15.93 -1.95 4.43
CA PHE A 224 -15.49 -1.87 3.04
C PHE A 224 -14.11 -2.52 2.86
N GLY A 225 -14.08 -3.65 2.14
CA GLY A 225 -12.86 -4.37 1.76
C GLY A 225 -12.74 -5.75 2.45
N GLU A 226 -12.15 -6.72 1.74
CA GLU A 226 -12.00 -8.11 2.21
C GLU A 226 -10.84 -8.30 3.21
N GLY A 227 -10.15 -7.21 3.59
CA GLY A 227 -8.91 -7.27 4.36
C GLY A 227 -7.71 -7.73 3.53
N THR A 228 -7.75 -7.44 2.24
CA THR A 228 -6.63 -7.53 1.29
C THR A 228 -5.54 -6.51 1.64
N ALA A 229 -4.29 -6.88 1.42
CA ALA A 229 -3.17 -5.96 1.58
C ALA A 229 -3.35 -4.75 0.64
N TYR A 230 -2.97 -3.55 1.11
CA TYR A 230 -3.10 -2.26 0.39
C TYR A 230 -4.51 -1.68 0.23
N GLU A 231 -5.55 -2.42 0.65
CA GLU A 231 -6.95 -1.97 0.59
C GLU A 231 -7.55 -1.81 1.99
N ALA A 232 -6.72 -1.95 3.02
CA ALA A 232 -7.14 -1.74 4.40
C ALA A 232 -7.63 -0.31 4.59
N SER A 233 -8.80 -0.13 5.21
CA SER A 233 -9.33 1.20 5.53
C SER A 233 -8.38 1.99 6.44
N THR A 234 -8.52 3.32 6.45
CA THR A 234 -7.67 4.21 7.26
C THR A 234 -7.64 3.80 8.73
N LEU A 235 -8.76 3.33 9.29
CA LEU A 235 -8.83 2.83 10.67
C LEU A 235 -7.83 1.69 10.93
N PHE A 236 -7.79 0.69 10.04
CA PHE A 236 -6.89 -0.46 10.22
C PHE A 236 -5.43 -0.13 9.91
N GLN A 237 -5.19 0.86 9.03
CA GLN A 237 -3.84 1.41 8.83
C GLN A 237 -3.33 2.12 10.10
N GLU A 238 -4.18 2.88 10.79
CA GLU A 238 -3.85 3.50 12.08
C GLU A 238 -3.61 2.46 13.18
N MET A 239 -4.40 1.39 13.21
CA MET A 239 -4.16 0.26 14.11
C MET A 239 -2.82 -0.41 13.84
N ALA A 240 -2.47 -0.65 12.58
CA ALA A 240 -1.17 -1.18 12.19
C ALA A 240 -0.02 -0.29 12.66
N LEU A 241 -0.14 1.03 12.49
CA LEU A 241 0.85 1.99 12.98
C LEU A 241 1.02 1.91 14.51
N LYS A 242 -0.09 1.89 15.26
CA LYS A 242 -0.06 1.78 16.73
C LYS A 242 0.55 0.45 17.18
N PHE A 243 0.18 -0.65 16.53
CA PHE A 243 0.74 -1.96 16.81
C PHE A 243 2.25 -1.98 16.63
N ILE A 244 2.76 -1.51 15.48
CA ILE A 244 4.21 -1.47 15.21
C ILE A 244 4.93 -0.59 16.24
N ALA A 245 4.37 0.58 16.57
CA ALA A 245 4.95 1.50 17.55
C ALA A 245 5.08 0.89 18.96
N LEU A 246 4.12 0.05 19.37
CA LEU A 246 4.18 -0.67 20.65
C LEU A 246 5.07 -1.92 20.58
N TYR A 247 5.08 -2.62 19.45
CA TYR A 247 5.77 -3.91 19.31
C TYR A 247 7.29 -3.77 19.33
N LYS A 248 7.84 -2.73 18.69
CA LYS A 248 9.29 -2.46 18.68
C LYS A 248 9.57 -0.95 18.74
N TYR A 249 9.76 -0.44 19.94
CA TYR A 249 10.36 0.88 20.13
C TYR A 249 11.83 0.75 20.54
N PRO A 250 12.78 1.42 19.85
CA PRO A 250 12.62 2.26 18.66
C PRO A 250 12.55 1.45 17.35
N ILE A 251 11.75 1.93 16.38
CA ILE A 251 11.70 1.34 15.02
C ILE A 251 12.94 1.81 14.25
N THR A 252 14.02 1.04 14.30
CA THR A 252 15.07 1.09 13.27
C THR A 252 14.68 0.13 12.15
N SER A 253 14.50 0.65 10.93
CA SER A 253 14.02 -0.15 9.78
C SER A 253 14.84 -1.39 9.42
N ASP A 254 16.10 -1.42 9.86
CA ASP A 254 17.04 -2.45 9.46
C ASP A 254 16.80 -3.74 10.27
N ASP A 255 16.05 -3.64 11.38
CA ASP A 255 15.79 -4.72 12.33
C ASP A 255 14.33 -5.18 12.38
N PHE A 256 13.42 -4.55 11.63
CA PHE A 256 12.02 -4.95 11.62
C PHE A 256 11.76 -5.99 10.52
N LYS A 257 11.56 -7.23 10.93
CA LYS A 257 11.14 -8.33 10.05
C LYS A 257 9.75 -8.80 10.43
N LEU A 258 8.89 -9.00 9.43
CA LEU A 258 7.54 -9.52 9.65
C LEU A 258 7.57 -10.90 10.33
N SER A 259 8.66 -11.65 10.13
CA SER A 259 8.92 -12.96 10.72
C SER A 259 9.10 -12.95 12.24
N GLU A 260 9.44 -11.79 12.80
CA GLU A 260 9.62 -11.64 14.25
C GLU A 260 8.30 -11.33 14.96
N ILE A 261 7.19 -11.14 14.23
CA ILE A 261 5.87 -10.91 14.80
C ILE A 261 5.18 -12.27 14.93
N GLU A 262 5.00 -12.73 16.17
CA GLU A 262 4.18 -13.92 16.42
C GLU A 262 2.71 -13.61 16.09
N PRO A 263 1.99 -14.47 15.35
CA PRO A 263 0.57 -14.23 15.01
C PRO A 263 -0.30 -13.93 16.24
N SER A 264 0.01 -14.54 17.38
CA SER A 264 -0.72 -14.34 18.64
C SER A 264 -0.61 -12.91 19.19
N GLU A 265 0.42 -12.15 18.84
CA GLU A 265 0.58 -10.75 19.26
C GLU A 265 -0.39 -9.83 18.50
N ILE A 266 -0.67 -10.15 17.23
CA ILE A 266 -1.72 -9.47 16.46
C ILE A 266 -3.09 -9.78 17.07
N ASP A 267 -3.33 -11.04 17.45
CA ASP A 267 -4.61 -11.42 18.07
C ASP A 267 -4.83 -10.71 19.42
N LYS A 268 -3.80 -10.67 20.28
CA LYS A 268 -3.84 -9.94 21.56
C LYS A 268 -4.09 -8.45 21.36
N PHE A 269 -3.38 -7.82 20.42
CA PHE A 269 -3.57 -6.40 20.14
C PHE A 269 -4.96 -6.12 19.57
N ASN A 270 -5.42 -6.94 18.62
CA ASN A 270 -6.74 -6.81 18.02
C ASN A 270 -7.85 -6.94 19.08
N PHE A 271 -7.71 -7.89 20.02
CA PHE A 271 -8.63 -8.07 21.13
C PHE A 271 -8.65 -6.85 22.06
N HIS A 272 -7.48 -6.29 22.38
CA HIS A 272 -7.40 -5.08 23.20
C HIS A 272 -8.05 -3.87 22.53
N PHE A 273 -7.90 -3.76 21.20
CA PHE A 273 -8.47 -2.65 20.43
C PHE A 273 -9.98 -2.82 20.18
N PHE A 274 -10.46 -4.05 20.02
CA PHE A 274 -11.87 -4.40 19.84
C PHE A 274 -12.34 -5.44 20.88
N PRO A 275 -12.50 -5.06 22.16
CA PRO A 275 -12.90 -5.99 23.23
C PRO A 275 -14.32 -6.56 23.05
N ILE A 276 -15.09 -6.04 22.08
CA ILE A 276 -16.51 -6.34 21.86
C ILE A 276 -16.71 -7.64 21.03
N ALA A 277 -15.69 -8.13 20.32
CA ALA A 277 -15.85 -9.24 19.38
C ALA A 277 -16.30 -10.57 20.02
N GLU A 278 -15.96 -10.84 21.29
CA GLU A 278 -16.48 -12.03 22.01
C GLU A 278 -17.92 -11.84 22.51
N GLN A 279 -18.38 -10.61 22.75
CA GLN A 279 -19.76 -10.35 23.17
C GLN A 279 -20.77 -10.43 22.02
N MET A 280 -20.30 -10.35 20.77
CA MET A 280 -21.16 -10.40 19.57
C MET A 280 -21.52 -11.82 19.14
N VAL A 281 -20.83 -12.86 19.63
CA VAL A 281 -21.14 -14.25 19.30
C VAL A 281 -22.49 -14.70 19.89
N ASP A 282 -23.04 -13.98 20.87
CA ASP A 282 -24.30 -14.34 21.54
C ASP A 282 -25.44 -13.32 21.35
N ASN A 283 -25.21 -12.19 20.65
CA ASN A 283 -26.23 -11.16 20.42
C ASN A 283 -26.25 -10.71 18.96
N SER A 284 -27.19 -11.27 18.20
CA SER A 284 -27.43 -11.04 16.77
C SER A 284 -27.95 -9.64 16.39
N ASN A 285 -27.63 -8.55 17.13
CA ASN A 285 -28.31 -7.27 16.91
C ASN A 285 -27.64 -5.97 17.40
N CYS A 286 -26.31 -5.82 17.43
CA CYS A 286 -25.72 -4.50 17.77
C CYS A 286 -24.41 -4.21 17.03
N CYS A 287 -24.45 -3.31 16.04
CA CYS A 287 -23.26 -2.60 15.56
C CYS A 287 -22.79 -1.59 16.64
N PRO A 288 -21.52 -1.61 17.10
CA PRO A 288 -21.04 -0.72 18.15
C PRO A 288 -20.82 0.75 17.71
N TYR A 289 -20.96 1.06 16.41
CA TYR A 289 -20.64 2.38 15.85
C TYR A 289 -21.83 3.12 15.21
N CYS A 290 -23.01 2.53 15.17
CA CYS A 290 -24.21 3.23 14.72
C CYS A 290 -24.93 3.94 15.88
N LYS A 291 -24.33 5.04 16.38
CA LYS A 291 -25.02 6.29 16.80
C LYS A 291 -24.01 7.29 17.41
N PRO A 292 -23.76 8.45 16.79
CA PRO A 292 -23.36 9.63 17.55
C PRO A 292 -24.61 10.35 18.04
N ASN A 293 -24.79 10.39 19.35
CA ASN A 293 -25.37 11.57 20.00
C ASN A 293 -24.56 11.79 21.28
N LEU A 294 -23.47 12.54 21.12
CA LEU A 294 -22.57 12.97 22.17
C LEU A 294 -23.15 14.21 22.86
N GLU A 295 -24.25 14.05 23.59
CA GLU A 295 -24.60 14.95 24.67
C GLU A 295 -25.10 14.11 25.85
N GLU A 296 -24.32 14.12 26.93
CA GLU A 296 -24.68 13.67 28.28
C GLU A 296 -25.03 12.18 28.48
N GLY A 297 -24.03 11.28 28.40
CA GLY A 297 -23.86 10.12 29.30
C GLY A 297 -25.06 9.26 29.72
N ARG A 298 -26.16 9.23 28.96
CA ARG A 298 -27.38 8.46 29.23
C ARG A 298 -27.95 7.93 27.92
N TYR A 299 -28.24 6.63 27.89
CA TYR A 299 -28.92 6.00 26.77
C TYR A 299 -30.45 6.09 26.99
N PHE A 300 -31.16 6.58 25.98
CA PHE A 300 -32.62 6.67 25.97
C PHE A 300 -33.21 5.66 24.96
N LEU A 301 -34.33 5.04 25.33
CA LEU A 301 -35.13 4.23 24.40
C LEU A 301 -35.88 5.13 23.40
N PRO A 302 -36.39 4.57 22.28
CA PRO A 302 -37.14 5.33 21.27
C PRO A 302 -38.38 6.07 21.79
N ASP A 303 -38.87 5.71 22.99
CA ASP A 303 -40.01 6.34 23.66
C ASP A 303 -39.60 7.42 24.69
N GLY A 304 -38.31 7.70 24.86
CA GLY A 304 -37.80 8.73 25.77
C GLY A 304 -37.63 8.29 27.23
N SER A 305 -37.84 7.00 27.54
CA SER A 305 -37.60 6.49 28.89
C SER A 305 -36.09 6.24 29.16
N SER A 306 -35.66 6.49 30.40
CA SER A 306 -34.29 6.23 30.88
C SER A 306 -34.24 4.95 31.70
N LEU A 307 -33.31 4.03 31.40
CA LEU A 307 -33.13 2.79 32.17
C LEU A 307 -32.12 2.98 33.33
N PRO A 308 -32.42 2.53 34.56
CA PRO A 308 -31.42 2.43 35.62
C PRO A 308 -30.60 1.15 35.44
N PHE A 309 -29.28 1.29 35.35
CA PHE A 309 -28.35 0.15 35.35
C PHE A 309 -27.70 0.00 36.72
N CYS A 310 -27.49 -1.24 37.17
CA CYS A 310 -26.59 -1.57 38.27
C CYS A 310 -25.28 -2.14 37.68
N ILE A 311 -24.15 -1.58 38.11
CA ILE A 311 -22.81 -2.08 37.80
C ILE A 311 -22.35 -2.90 38.98
N ASP A 312 -21.99 -4.17 38.77
CA ASP A 312 -21.43 -4.98 39.85
C ASP A 312 -19.95 -4.64 40.13
N GLY A 313 -19.40 -5.14 41.24
CA GLY A 313 -18.02 -4.89 41.65
C GLY A 313 -16.94 -5.42 40.70
N LYS A 314 -17.31 -6.00 39.55
CA LYS A 314 -16.42 -6.43 38.47
C LYS A 314 -16.61 -5.59 37.20
N GLY A 315 -17.46 -4.55 37.23
CA GLY A 315 -17.68 -3.65 36.11
C GLY A 315 -18.67 -4.19 35.06
N VAL A 316 -19.43 -5.24 35.37
CA VAL A 316 -20.42 -5.79 34.43
C VAL A 316 -21.76 -5.07 34.60
N ILE A 317 -22.29 -4.56 33.48
CA ILE A 317 -23.58 -3.87 33.43
C ILE A 317 -24.69 -4.91 33.25
N HIS A 318 -25.58 -5.03 34.24
CA HIS A 318 -26.74 -5.93 34.15
C HIS A 318 -28.00 -5.15 33.80
N ASN A 319 -28.77 -5.63 32.81
CA ASN A 319 -30.14 -5.17 32.58
C ASN A 319 -31.09 -6.00 33.46
N PRO A 320 -31.76 -5.40 34.47
CA PRO A 320 -32.60 -6.12 35.42
C PRO A 320 -33.84 -6.79 34.77
N ASP A 321 -34.23 -6.37 33.57
CA ASP A 321 -35.40 -6.93 32.86
C ASP A 321 -35.04 -8.03 31.84
N CYS A 322 -33.80 -8.51 31.84
CA CYS A 322 -33.39 -9.63 30.97
C CYS A 322 -34.10 -10.94 31.37
N PRO A 323 -34.97 -11.53 30.52
CA PRO A 323 -35.76 -12.72 30.85
C PRO A 323 -34.92 -13.97 31.18
N LYS A 324 -33.64 -14.00 30.75
CA LYS A 324 -32.71 -15.09 31.02
C LYS A 324 -32.15 -15.07 32.46
N ILE A 325 -32.18 -13.94 33.15
CA ILE A 325 -31.64 -13.81 34.53
C ILE A 325 -32.70 -14.21 35.58
N LYS A 326 -34.00 -14.01 35.31
CA LYS A 326 -35.09 -14.39 36.23
C LYS A 326 -35.15 -15.89 36.54
N ARG A 327 -34.68 -16.77 35.65
CA ARG A 327 -34.66 -18.23 35.89
C ARG A 327 -33.47 -18.73 36.70
N ARG A 328 -32.49 -17.87 37.03
CA ARG A 328 -31.27 -18.28 37.75
C ARG A 328 -31.31 -17.97 39.24
N TYR A 329 -32.36 -17.27 39.70
CA TYR A 329 -32.52 -16.82 41.09
C TYR A 329 -33.93 -17.07 41.66
N GLU A 330 -34.72 -17.96 41.03
CA GLU A 330 -35.93 -18.56 41.63
C GLU A 330 -35.66 -20.02 41.99
#